data_AF-A0A527H8A0-F1
#
_entry.id   AF-A0A527H8A0-F1
#
_cell.length_a   1.000
_cell.length_b   1.000
_cell.length_c   1.000
_cell.angle_alpha   90.00
_cell.angle_beta   90.00
_cell.angle_gamma   90.00
#
_symmetry.space_group_name_H-M   'P 1'
#
loop_
_entity.id
_entity.type
_entity.pdbx_description
1 polymer ?
#
loop_
_entity_poly.entity_id
_entity_poly.type
_entity_poly.pdbx_seq_one_letter_code
_entity_poly.pdbx_strand_id
1 'polypeptide(L)' 'MLEAEFDQFAREYQEQHAASIRLSGENPDFFARYKIDDVAATLRRAGVKPRRILDFGAGVGNSLGHM' A
#
# COMPACT_ATOMS: atom_id res chain seq x y z
N MET A 1 23.24 -1.75 17.05
CA MET A 1 21.83 -1.52 17.43
C MET A 1 21.06 -2.75 16.98
N LEU A 2 20.16 -3.28 17.81
CA LEU A 2 19.19 -4.27 17.33
C LEU A 2 18.27 -3.57 16.33
N GLU A 3 18.05 -4.19 15.18
CA GLU A 3 17.02 -3.78 14.21
C GLU A 3 15.64 -3.99 14.83
N ALA A 4 14.69 -3.07 14.61
CA ALA A 4 13.36 -3.20 15.18
C ALA A 4 12.66 -4.46 14.61
N GLU A 5 11.91 -5.19 15.43
CA GLU A 5 11.26 -6.44 15.02
C GLU A 5 10.43 -6.28 13.75
N PHE A 6 9.75 -5.15 13.59
CA PHE A 6 9.00 -4.83 12.38
C PHE A 6 9.87 -4.84 11.12
N ASP A 7 11.04 -4.19 11.16
CA ASP A 7 11.94 -4.05 10.01
C ASP A 7 12.51 -5.40 9.57
N GLN A 8 12.71 -6.32 10.52
CA GLN A 8 13.16 -7.68 10.26
C GLN A 8 12.15 -8.46 9.40
N PHE A 9 10.86 -8.35 9.72
CA PHE A 9 9.80 -9.06 9.00
C PHE A 9 9.32 -8.33 7.75
N ALA A 10 9.42 -7.00 7.70
CA ALA A 10 8.96 -6.20 6.57
C ALA A 10 9.63 -6.59 5.24
N ARG A 11 10.91 -6.99 5.32
CA ARG A 11 11.70 -7.39 4.16
C ARG A 11 11.26 -8.75 3.59
N GLU A 12 10.96 -9.71 4.45
CA GLU A 12 10.44 -11.04 4.07
C GLU A 12 8.96 -10.99 3.66
N TYR A 13 8.22 -10.02 4.19
CA TYR A 13 6.79 -9.85 3.91
C TYR A 13 6.50 -9.59 2.44
N GLN A 14 7.33 -8.80 1.73
CA GLN A 14 7.11 -8.53 0.30
C GLN A 14 7.19 -9.82 -0.54
N GLU A 15 8.18 -10.66 -0.27
CA GLU A 15 8.38 -11.93 -0.99
C GLU A 15 7.26 -12.93 -0.67
N GLN A 16 6.89 -13.04 0.60
CA GLN A 16 5.77 -13.88 1.03
C GLN A 16 4.44 -13.41 0.43
N HIS A 17 4.20 -12.10 0.42
CA HIS A 17 2.99 -11.52 -0.17
C HIS A 17 2.94 -11.87 -1.66
N ALA A 18 4.01 -11.59 -2.41
CA ALA A 18 4.09 -11.92 -3.83
C ALA A 18 3.86 -13.42 -4.10
N ALA A 19 4.41 -14.31 -3.26
CA ALA A 19 4.18 -15.74 -3.38
C ALA A 19 2.71 -16.13 -3.15
N SER A 20 2.06 -15.54 -2.14
CA SER A 20 0.67 -15.86 -1.78
C SER A 20 -0.35 -15.42 -2.83
N ILE A 21 -0.11 -14.27 -3.49
CA ILE A 21 -0.99 -13.75 -4.53
C ILE A 21 -0.62 -14.22 -5.93
N ARG A 22 0.42 -15.02 -6.11
CA ARG A 22 0.94 -15.41 -7.44
C ARG A 22 -0.14 -15.95 -8.39
N LEU A 23 -1.14 -16.65 -7.86
CA LEU A 23 -2.25 -17.21 -8.64
C LEU A 23 -3.22 -16.16 -9.20
N SER A 24 -3.21 -14.93 -8.67
CA SER A 24 -4.00 -13.83 -9.25
C SER A 24 -3.40 -13.29 -10.55
N GLY A 25 -2.12 -13.54 -10.82
CA GLY A 25 -1.38 -12.94 -11.93
C GLY A 25 -0.88 -11.51 -11.66
N GLU A 26 -1.23 -10.93 -10.52
CA GLU A 26 -0.88 -9.58 -10.12
C GLU A 26 0.30 -9.57 -9.13
N ASN A 27 0.95 -8.41 -8.99
CA ASN A 27 1.96 -8.18 -7.95
C ASN A 27 1.36 -7.39 -6.76
N PRO A 28 2.07 -7.26 -5.61
CA PRO A 28 1.54 -6.50 -4.48
C PRO A 28 1.29 -5.01 -4.81
N ASP A 29 2.04 -4.44 -5.75
CA ASP A 29 1.91 -3.05 -6.18
C ASP A 29 0.56 -2.76 -6.84
N PHE A 30 0.02 -3.71 -7.62
CA PHE A 30 -1.32 -3.64 -8.19
C PHE A 30 -2.36 -3.30 -7.11
N PHE A 31 -2.33 -4.00 -5.97
CA PHE A 31 -3.27 -3.80 -4.89
C PHE A 31 -3.05 -2.49 -4.14
N ALA A 32 -1.79 -2.03 -4.00
CA ALA A 32 -1.48 -0.73 -3.43
C ALA A 32 -2.07 0.40 -4.29
N ARG A 33 -1.82 0.34 -5.60
CA ARG A 33 -2.32 1.30 -6.60
C ARG A 33 -3.84 1.31 -6.67
N TYR A 34 -4.46 0.13 -6.80
CA TYR A 34 -5.90 -0.04 -6.95
C TYR A 34 -6.69 0.63 -5.80
N LYS A 35 -6.25 0.44 -4.56
CA LYS A 35 -6.91 1.06 -3.38
C LYS A 35 -6.89 2.58 -3.45
N ILE A 36 -5.79 3.18 -3.88
CA ILE A 36 -5.66 4.64 -3.99
C ILE A 36 -6.51 5.18 -5.14
N ASP A 37 -6.51 4.51 -6.29
CA ASP A 37 -7.35 4.86 -7.43
C ASP A 37 -8.85 4.89 -7.05
N ASP A 38 -9.32 3.91 -6.28
CA ASP A 38 -10.71 3.83 -5.83
C ASP A 38 -11.08 4.95 -4.84
N VAL A 39 -10.19 5.27 -3.90
CA VAL A 39 -10.38 6.40 -2.97
C VAL A 39 -10.39 7.72 -3.75
N ALA A 40 -9.45 7.92 -4.68
CA ALA A 40 -9.37 9.11 -5.50
C ALA A 40 -10.62 9.27 -6.38
N ALA A 41 -11.12 8.17 -6.96
CA ALA A 41 -12.37 8.18 -7.72
C ALA A 41 -13.57 8.56 -6.85
N THR A 42 -13.62 8.05 -5.62
CA THR A 42 -14.69 8.37 -4.66
C THR A 42 -14.67 9.83 -4.24
N LEU A 43 -13.51 10.38 -3.89
CA LEU A 43 -13.35 11.79 -3.53
C LEU A 43 -13.68 12.72 -4.71
N ARG A 44 -13.25 12.35 -5.92
CA ARG A 44 -13.57 13.10 -7.15
C ARG A 44 -15.08 13.15 -7.40
N ARG A 45 -15.80 12.03 -7.25
CA ARG A 45 -17.27 12.00 -7.36
C ARG A 45 -17.96 12.87 -6.31
N ALA A 46 -17.36 13.00 -5.13
CA ALA A 46 -17.85 13.87 -4.07
C ALA A 46 -17.42 15.35 -4.22
N GLY A 47 -16.64 15.69 -5.26
CA GLY A 47 -16.10 17.05 -5.43
C GLY A 47 -15.05 17.45 -4.37
N VAL A 48 -14.48 16.48 -3.66
CA VAL A 48 -13.51 16.71 -2.58
C VAL A 48 -12.10 16.57 -3.12
N LYS A 49 -11.28 17.62 -2.92
CA LYS A 49 -9.83 17.57 -3.16
C LYS A 49 -9.08 17.61 -1.81
N PRO A 50 -8.48 16.50 -1.36
CA PRO A 50 -7.74 16.50 -0.10
C PRO A 50 -6.50 17.39 -0.21
N ARG A 51 -6.19 18.12 0.87
CA ARG A 51 -4.97 18.94 0.96
C ARG A 51 -3.85 18.26 1.75
N ARG A 52 -4.22 17.33 2.64
CA ARG A 52 -3.34 16.54 3.50
C ARG A 52 -3.98 15.17 3.67
N ILE A 53 -3.16 14.13 3.62
CA ILE A 53 -3.58 12.73 3.77
C ILE A 53 -2.75 12.13 4.91
N LEU A 54 -3.39 11.32 5.75
CA LEU A 54 -2.74 10.54 6.79
C LEU A 54 -3.01 9.06 6.49
N ASP A 55 -1.95 8.31 6.23
CA ASP A 55 -2.01 6.86 6.02
C ASP A 55 -1.76 6.13 7.35
N PHE A 56 -2.85 5.70 7.98
CA PHE A 56 -2.78 4.98 9.25
C PHE A 56 -2.22 3.58 9.03
N GLY A 57 -1.12 3.26 9.72
CA GLY A 57 -0.50 1.94 9.59
C GLY A 57 0.11 1.71 8.20
N ALA A 58 0.72 2.75 7.63
CA ALA A 58 1.33 2.71 6.29
C ALA A 58 2.38 1.60 6.09
N GLY A 59 2.89 1.00 7.17
CA GLY A 59 3.92 -0.04 7.12
C GLY A 59 5.16 0.47 6.40
N VAL A 60 5.56 -0.23 5.33
CA VAL A 60 6.68 0.18 4.46
C VAL A 60 6.30 1.27 3.44
N GLY A 61 5.08 1.81 3.48
CA GLY A 61 4.67 2.96 2.67
C GLY A 61 4.28 2.64 1.23
N ASN A 62 3.90 1.39 0.92
CA ASN A 62 3.57 0.95 -0.45
C ASN A 62 2.53 1.82 -1.17
N SER A 63 1.62 2.46 -0.42
CA SER A 63 0.57 3.31 -0.99
C SER A 63 1.05 4.73 -1.29
N LEU A 64 2.14 5.21 -0.68
CA LEU A 64 2.55 6.62 -0.72
C LEU A 64 2.97 7.08 -2.12
N GLY A 65 3.58 6.20 -2.92
CA GLY A 65 3.94 6.51 -4.31
C GLY A 65 2.75 6.65 -5.25
N HIS A 66 1.57 6.17 -4.84
CA HIS A 66 0.33 6.18 -5.63
C HIS A 66 -0.63 7.31 -5.24
N MET A 67 -0.39 8.02 -4.13
CA MET A 67 -1.20 9.13 -3.60
C MET A 67 -0.88 10.47 -4.29
#